data_AF-A0A432T570-F1
#
_entry.id   AF-A0A432T570-F1
#
_cell.length_a   1.000
_cell.length_b   1.000
_cell.length_c   1.000
_cell.angle_alpha   90.00
_cell.angle_beta   90.00
_cell.angle_gamma   90.00
#
_symmetry.space_group_name_H-M   'P 1'
#
loop_
_entity.id
_entity.type
_entity.pdbx_description
1 polymer ?
#
loop_
_entity_poly.entity_id
_entity_poly.type
_entity_poly.pdbx_seq_one_letter_code
_entity_poly.pdbx_strand_id
1 'polypeptide(L)'
;MAMFGKNNKSNEISKGASSHSNSTTIITGCMRIKGNIEGCGTIHIDGHILGDLSIDENIIIGVSGTVQGNIKAKKIVISGKVKGNIICDTLEVTKTGTVSDKIHAKNIVADGTLDATILADEHIHITQNAKVTTERIQTKHISVNGHIDGNVIASELLEINKDGQVKGTMKVKKIKVSEGGLMLGTMLTYETSDSIKPENKIQNKEEVDKK
;
A
#
# COMPACT_ATOMS: atom_id res chain seq x y z
N MET A 1 -52.09 15.06 -55.51
CA MET A 1 -52.09 13.65 -55.08
C MET A 1 -50.86 13.41 -54.20
N ALA A 2 -51.05 12.70 -53.08
CA ALA A 2 -50.17 12.43 -51.93
C ALA A 2 -48.69 12.07 -52.27
N MET A 3 -47.66 12.49 -51.51
CA MET A 3 -47.26 12.15 -50.12
C MET A 3 -46.93 10.67 -49.89
N PHE A 4 -45.64 10.36 -49.71
CA PHE A 4 -45.00 9.33 -48.84
C PHE A 4 -43.47 9.45 -49.12
N GLY A 5 -42.54 9.74 -48.21
CA GLY A 5 -42.52 9.59 -46.76
C GLY A 5 -41.77 8.31 -46.35
N LYS A 6 -40.44 8.26 -46.49
CA LYS A 6 -39.62 7.24 -45.80
C LYS A 6 -38.28 7.80 -45.32
N ASN A 7 -38.27 8.09 -44.02
CA ASN A 7 -37.12 8.37 -43.17
C ASN A 7 -36.22 7.13 -42.99
N ASN A 8 -34.96 7.43 -42.66
CA ASN A 8 -34.17 6.95 -41.52
C ASN A 8 -32.96 6.02 -41.76
N LYS A 9 -31.80 6.64 -41.46
CA LYS A 9 -30.66 6.17 -40.64
C LYS A 9 -29.98 4.85 -41.02
N SER A 10 -28.90 5.00 -41.78
CA SER A 10 -27.64 4.25 -41.59
C SER A 10 -26.53 5.28 -41.80
N ASN A 11 -25.65 5.61 -40.87
CA ASN A 11 -24.89 4.73 -40.01
C ASN A 11 -24.35 5.60 -38.86
N GLU A 12 -25.08 5.70 -37.74
CA GLU A 12 -24.43 6.04 -36.48
C GLU A 12 -23.59 4.81 -36.13
N ILE A 13 -22.28 4.90 -36.36
CA ILE A 13 -21.31 3.99 -35.74
C ILE A 13 -21.45 4.24 -34.25
N SER A 14 -22.38 3.49 -33.66
CA SER A 14 -22.53 3.35 -32.24
C SER A 14 -21.14 3.08 -31.70
N LYS A 15 -20.66 4.00 -30.87
CA LYS A 15 -19.53 3.77 -29.98
C LYS A 15 -19.86 2.47 -29.25
N GLY A 16 -19.26 1.39 -29.73
CA GLY A 16 -19.28 0.11 -29.05
C GLY A 16 -18.76 0.40 -27.67
N ALA A 17 -19.64 0.29 -26.69
CA ALA A 17 -19.26 0.21 -25.30
C ALA A 17 -18.10 -0.78 -25.24
N SER A 18 -16.94 -0.33 -24.78
CA SER A 18 -15.90 -1.23 -24.32
C SER A 18 -16.52 -1.98 -23.16
N SER A 19 -17.14 -3.12 -23.46
CA SER A 19 -17.48 -4.11 -22.47
C SER A 19 -16.14 -4.52 -21.86
N HIS A 20 -15.72 -3.85 -20.79
CA HIS A 20 -14.92 -4.50 -19.77
C HIS A 20 -15.79 -5.64 -19.26
N SER A 21 -15.80 -6.75 -20.00
CA SER A 21 -16.10 -8.03 -19.41
C SER A 21 -15.17 -8.10 -18.21
N ASN A 22 -15.74 -8.26 -17.02
CA ASN A 22 -15.00 -8.69 -15.83
C ASN A 22 -14.39 -10.07 -16.14
N SER A 23 -13.36 -10.06 -16.98
CA SER A 23 -12.65 -11.23 -17.43
C SER A 23 -11.78 -11.62 -16.26
N THR A 24 -12.09 -12.79 -15.71
CA THR A 24 -11.29 -13.41 -14.66
C THR A 24 -10.45 -14.47 -15.34
N THR A 25 -9.13 -14.26 -15.34
CA THR A 25 -8.18 -15.26 -15.82
C THR A 25 -7.73 -16.11 -14.63
N ILE A 26 -7.78 -17.43 -14.75
CA ILE A 26 -7.36 -18.34 -13.69
C ILE A 26 -6.18 -19.17 -14.19
N ILE A 27 -5.04 -19.05 -13.51
CA ILE A 27 -3.84 -19.85 -13.73
C ILE A 27 -3.80 -20.91 -12.64
N THR A 28 -4.09 -22.15 -13.03
CA THR A 28 -4.19 -23.28 -12.08
C THR A 28 -2.80 -23.76 -11.65
N GLY A 29 -2.73 -24.47 -10.51
CA GLY A 29 -1.48 -24.86 -9.86
C GLY A 29 -0.50 -25.72 -10.66
N CYS A 30 -0.96 -26.40 -11.71
CA CYS A 30 -0.09 -27.19 -12.58
C CYS A 30 0.69 -26.34 -13.59
N MET A 31 0.34 -25.06 -13.75
CA MET A 31 0.93 -24.19 -14.76
C MET A 31 2.26 -23.59 -14.27
N ARG A 32 3.24 -23.57 -15.18
CA ARG A 32 4.51 -22.85 -15.01
C ARG A 32 4.66 -21.87 -16.15
N ILE A 33 4.61 -20.59 -15.84
CA ILE A 33 4.73 -19.52 -16.84
C ILE A 33 6.08 -18.85 -16.68
N LYS A 34 6.80 -18.70 -17.79
CA LYS A 34 8.06 -17.95 -17.86
C LYS A 34 7.90 -16.83 -18.88
N GLY A 35 8.11 -15.59 -18.46
CA GLY A 35 7.95 -14.41 -19.30
C GLY A 35 6.99 -13.39 -18.69
N ASN A 36 6.69 -12.35 -19.45
CA ASN A 36 5.89 -11.22 -19.00
C ASN A 36 4.41 -11.45 -19.26
N ILE A 37 3.57 -11.10 -18.30
CA ILE A 37 2.11 -11.23 -18.36
C ILE A 37 1.50 -9.84 -18.26
N GLU A 38 0.72 -9.48 -19.27
CA GLU A 38 -0.03 -8.23 -19.32
C GLU A 38 -1.52 -8.53 -19.45
N GLY A 39 -2.35 -7.75 -18.76
CA GLY A 39 -3.79 -7.96 -18.77
C GLY A 39 -4.60 -6.81 -18.19
N CYS A 40 -5.80 -6.62 -18.70
CA CYS A 40 -6.72 -5.56 -18.26
C CYS A 40 -7.78 -6.05 -17.25
N GLY A 41 -7.82 -7.35 -16.95
CA GLY A 41 -8.83 -7.99 -16.10
C GLY A 41 -8.31 -8.39 -14.73
N THR A 42 -9.12 -9.16 -13.98
CA THR A 42 -8.67 -9.77 -12.72
C THR A 42 -7.97 -11.09 -13.01
N ILE A 43 -6.85 -11.35 -12.34
CA ILE A 43 -6.11 -12.62 -12.50
C ILE A 43 -6.02 -13.35 -11.15
N HIS A 44 -6.36 -14.63 -11.15
CA HIS A 44 -6.15 -15.55 -10.06
C HIS A 44 -5.00 -16.51 -10.39
N ILE A 45 -4.03 -16.64 -9.49
CA ILE A 45 -2.79 -17.39 -9.71
C ILE A 45 -2.62 -18.41 -8.59
N ASP A 46 -2.78 -19.68 -8.95
CA ASP A 46 -2.46 -20.83 -8.09
C ASP A 46 -1.19 -21.57 -8.53
N GLY A 47 -0.58 -21.17 -9.66
CA GLY A 47 0.61 -21.79 -10.26
C GLY A 47 1.93 -21.06 -9.99
N HIS A 48 2.96 -21.42 -10.76
CA HIS A 48 4.29 -20.82 -10.67
C HIS A 48 4.54 -19.83 -11.80
N ILE A 49 4.89 -18.59 -11.48
CA ILE A 49 5.20 -17.55 -12.46
C ILE A 49 6.60 -17.02 -12.22
N LEU A 50 7.39 -17.00 -13.29
CA LEU A 50 8.74 -16.44 -13.33
C LEU A 50 8.77 -15.36 -14.41
N GLY A 51 8.70 -14.10 -14.00
CA GLY A 51 8.66 -12.95 -14.90
C GLY A 51 7.80 -11.81 -14.35
N ASP A 52 7.63 -10.78 -15.15
CA ASP A 52 6.94 -9.56 -14.72
C ASP A 52 5.43 -9.64 -14.99
N LEU A 53 4.62 -9.16 -14.05
CA LEU A 53 3.16 -9.11 -14.15
C LEU A 53 2.71 -7.65 -14.14
N SER A 54 2.02 -7.21 -15.20
CA SER A 54 1.43 -5.88 -15.30
C SER A 54 -0.06 -5.99 -15.59
N ILE A 55 -0.87 -5.88 -14.53
CA ILE A 55 -2.32 -6.05 -14.59
C ILE A 55 -3.01 -4.74 -14.20
N ASP A 56 -3.97 -4.27 -14.99
CA ASP A 56 -4.59 -2.96 -14.73
C ASP A 56 -5.55 -2.97 -13.53
N GLU A 57 -6.08 -4.14 -13.15
CA GLU A 57 -7.08 -4.30 -12.10
C GLU A 57 -6.53 -5.08 -10.88
N ASN A 58 -7.01 -6.30 -10.66
CA ASN A 58 -6.76 -7.06 -9.43
C ASN A 58 -5.93 -8.31 -9.70
N ILE A 59 -4.95 -8.58 -8.84
CA ILE A 59 -4.20 -9.84 -8.82
C ILE A 59 -4.50 -10.56 -7.51
N ILE A 60 -4.86 -11.83 -7.61
CA ILE A 60 -5.08 -12.71 -6.46
C ILE A 60 -4.12 -13.89 -6.58
N ILE A 61 -3.21 -14.01 -5.63
CA ILE A 61 -2.27 -15.12 -5.56
C ILE A 61 -2.80 -16.08 -4.50
N GLY A 62 -3.27 -17.25 -4.93
CA GLY A 62 -3.76 -18.28 -4.03
C GLY A 62 -2.63 -18.96 -3.26
N VAL A 63 -2.99 -19.88 -2.36
CA VAL A 63 -2.04 -20.46 -1.39
C VAL A 63 -0.93 -21.27 -2.06
N SER A 64 -1.22 -21.94 -3.19
CA SER A 64 -0.23 -22.65 -3.99
C SER A 64 0.53 -21.75 -4.97
N GLY A 65 0.06 -20.51 -5.16
CA GLY A 65 0.66 -19.55 -6.06
C GLY A 65 2.06 -19.14 -5.63
N THR A 66 3.02 -19.21 -6.55
CA THR A 66 4.37 -18.68 -6.35
C THR A 66 4.73 -17.75 -7.48
N VAL A 67 5.03 -16.50 -7.17
CA VAL A 67 5.40 -15.49 -8.16
C VAL A 67 6.80 -14.97 -7.86
N GLN A 68 7.66 -14.97 -8.87
CA GLN A 68 8.99 -14.35 -8.81
C GLN A 68 9.16 -13.36 -9.95
N GLY A 69 9.27 -12.07 -9.62
CA GLY A 69 9.39 -10.99 -10.59
C GLY A 69 8.74 -9.69 -10.11
N ASN A 70 8.67 -8.68 -10.99
CA ASN A 70 8.03 -7.42 -10.65
C ASN A 70 6.51 -7.52 -10.86
N ILE A 71 5.73 -7.06 -9.89
CA ILE A 71 4.27 -7.11 -9.92
C ILE A 71 3.72 -5.70 -9.86
N LYS A 72 2.90 -5.33 -10.84
CA LYS A 72 2.19 -4.06 -10.90
C LYS A 72 0.69 -4.29 -11.06
N ALA A 73 -0.12 -3.80 -10.13
CA ALA A 73 -1.58 -3.81 -10.23
C ALA A 73 -2.25 -2.77 -9.33
N LYS A 74 -3.59 -2.56 -9.45
CA LYS A 74 -4.31 -1.68 -8.52
C LYS A 74 -4.46 -2.33 -7.15
N LYS A 75 -5.02 -3.54 -7.10
CA LYS A 75 -5.15 -4.33 -5.85
C LYS A 75 -4.44 -5.67 -5.98
N ILE A 76 -3.67 -6.04 -4.96
CA ILE A 76 -3.00 -7.34 -4.90
C ILE A 76 -3.39 -8.04 -3.60
N VAL A 77 -3.88 -9.26 -3.71
CA VAL A 77 -4.18 -10.14 -2.57
C VAL A 77 -3.22 -11.33 -2.60
N ILE A 78 -2.44 -11.54 -1.54
CA ILE A 78 -1.40 -12.56 -1.48
C ILE A 78 -1.74 -13.60 -0.40
N SER A 79 -1.93 -14.84 -0.83
CA SER A 79 -2.09 -16.01 0.03
C SER A 79 -0.97 -17.03 -0.10
N GLY A 80 -0.19 -16.95 -1.18
CA GLY A 80 0.97 -17.80 -1.44
C GLY A 80 2.30 -17.10 -1.19
N LYS A 81 3.29 -17.37 -2.04
CA LYS A 81 4.66 -16.84 -1.91
C LYS A 81 4.98 -15.86 -3.04
N VAL A 82 5.46 -14.67 -2.68
CA VAL A 82 5.89 -13.67 -3.64
C VAL A 82 7.29 -13.21 -3.35
N LYS A 83 8.14 -13.25 -4.37
CA LYS A 83 9.52 -12.76 -4.30
C LYS A 83 9.76 -11.76 -5.42
N GLY A 84 9.85 -10.48 -5.07
CA GLY A 84 10.17 -9.43 -6.03
C GLY A 84 9.61 -8.07 -5.63
N ASN A 85 9.68 -7.12 -6.56
CA ASN A 85 9.21 -5.77 -6.32
C ASN A 85 7.71 -5.67 -6.61
N ILE A 86 6.94 -5.21 -5.62
CA ILE A 86 5.49 -5.06 -5.72
C ILE A 86 5.14 -3.57 -5.75
N ILE A 87 4.39 -3.15 -6.77
CA ILE A 87 3.89 -1.79 -6.91
C ILE A 87 2.37 -1.86 -7.06
N CYS A 88 1.63 -1.35 -6.08
CA CYS A 88 0.17 -1.33 -6.16
C CYS A 88 -0.48 -0.17 -5.42
N ASP A 89 -1.80 0.03 -5.57
CA ASP A 89 -2.50 0.99 -4.71
C ASP A 89 -2.84 0.34 -3.36
N THR A 90 -3.39 -0.88 -3.38
CA THR A 90 -3.78 -1.62 -2.18
C THR A 90 -3.17 -3.01 -2.16
N LEU A 91 -2.40 -3.32 -1.12
CA LEU A 91 -1.85 -4.64 -0.87
C LEU A 91 -2.55 -5.29 0.33
N GLU A 92 -2.98 -6.53 0.17
CA GLU A 92 -3.55 -7.35 1.22
C GLU A 92 -2.78 -8.68 1.30
N VAL A 93 -2.10 -8.92 2.41
CA VAL A 93 -1.36 -10.16 2.64
C VAL A 93 -2.10 -10.96 3.69
N THR A 94 -2.66 -12.09 3.27
CA THR A 94 -3.40 -12.99 4.17
C THR A 94 -2.44 -13.78 5.06
N LYS A 95 -2.96 -14.47 6.09
CA LYS A 95 -2.19 -15.28 7.04
C LYS A 95 -1.16 -16.24 6.43
N THR A 96 -1.46 -16.88 5.31
CA THR A 96 -0.54 -17.82 4.63
C THR A 96 0.42 -17.12 3.66
N GLY A 97 0.16 -15.85 3.36
CA GLY A 97 0.96 -15.04 2.46
C GLY A 97 2.36 -14.78 3.00
N THR A 98 3.36 -14.95 2.14
CA THR A 98 4.75 -14.56 2.40
C THR A 98 5.24 -13.65 1.28
N VAL A 99 5.76 -12.49 1.66
CA VAL A 99 6.34 -11.53 0.70
C VAL A 99 7.79 -11.26 1.08
N SER A 100 8.66 -11.30 0.08
CA SER A 100 10.08 -10.98 0.19
C SER A 100 10.47 -9.89 -0.82
N ASP A 101 11.50 -9.11 -0.47
CA ASP A 101 12.11 -8.00 -1.24
C ASP A 101 11.56 -6.59 -0.94
N LYS A 102 10.82 -5.97 -1.87
CA LYS A 102 10.40 -4.56 -1.78
C LYS A 102 8.92 -4.41 -2.10
N ILE A 103 8.24 -3.64 -1.26
CA ILE A 103 6.82 -3.35 -1.40
C ILE A 103 6.63 -1.84 -1.46
N HIS A 104 5.92 -1.37 -2.48
CA HIS A 104 5.48 0.00 -2.62
C HIS A 104 3.96 0.02 -2.85
N ALA A 105 3.22 0.58 -1.89
CA ALA A 105 1.77 0.73 -2.04
C ALA A 105 1.21 2.00 -1.39
N LYS A 106 -0.07 2.33 -1.60
CA LYS A 106 -0.70 3.40 -0.80
C LYS A 106 -1.19 2.86 0.54
N ASN A 107 -1.90 1.74 0.46
CA ASN A 107 -2.52 1.07 1.60
C ASN A 107 -2.03 -0.37 1.69
N ILE A 108 -1.58 -0.78 2.88
CA ILE A 108 -1.10 -2.15 3.12
C ILE A 108 -1.84 -2.74 4.32
N VAL A 109 -2.44 -3.90 4.12
CA VAL A 109 -2.98 -4.73 5.19
C VAL A 109 -2.16 -6.00 5.24
N ALA A 110 -1.48 -6.23 6.36
CA ALA A 110 -0.63 -7.38 6.57
C ALA A 110 -1.20 -8.28 7.66
N ASP A 111 -1.46 -9.56 7.33
CA ASP A 111 -1.85 -10.64 8.25
C ASP A 111 -0.89 -11.83 8.20
N GLY A 112 -0.06 -11.93 7.16
CA GLY A 112 0.95 -12.98 6.98
C GLY A 112 2.36 -12.60 7.44
N THR A 113 3.35 -13.26 6.84
CA THR A 113 4.77 -12.98 7.10
C THR A 113 5.33 -12.05 6.04
N LEU A 114 5.91 -10.93 6.46
CA LEU A 114 6.58 -9.98 5.57
C LEU A 114 8.05 -9.90 5.94
N ASP A 115 8.91 -10.23 4.98
CA ASP A 115 10.37 -10.11 5.09
C ASP A 115 10.88 -9.23 3.94
N ALA A 116 10.52 -7.94 4.00
CA ALA A 116 10.68 -7.02 2.89
C ALA A 116 10.83 -5.57 3.38
N THR A 117 11.41 -4.71 2.56
CA THR A 117 11.38 -3.25 2.76
C THR A 117 10.02 -2.71 2.35
N ILE A 118 9.33 -2.02 3.26
CA ILE A 118 7.95 -1.58 3.06
C ILE A 118 7.91 -0.05 2.95
N LEU A 119 7.37 0.44 1.84
CA LEU A 119 7.06 1.84 1.61
C LEU A 119 5.56 1.96 1.35
N ALA A 120 4.83 2.63 2.25
CA ALA A 120 3.43 2.92 2.04
C ALA A 120 3.12 4.42 2.11
N ASP A 121 2.30 4.94 1.21
CA ASP A 121 2.05 6.39 1.15
C ASP A 121 1.07 6.90 2.21
N GLU A 122 0.10 6.08 2.64
CA GLU A 122 -0.99 6.51 3.52
C GLU A 122 -1.11 5.67 4.80
N HIS A 123 -1.55 4.42 4.69
CA HIS A 123 -1.90 3.59 5.83
C HIS A 123 -1.29 2.20 5.77
N ILE A 124 -0.70 1.76 6.88
CA ILE A 124 -0.30 0.37 7.12
C ILE A 124 -1.09 -0.16 8.31
N HIS A 125 -1.82 -1.25 8.11
CA HIS A 125 -2.51 -1.98 9.16
C HIS A 125 -1.92 -3.39 9.28
N ILE A 126 -1.33 -3.68 10.43
CA ILE A 126 -0.71 -4.97 10.75
C ILE A 126 -1.63 -5.67 11.72
N THR A 127 -2.24 -6.77 11.30
CA THR A 127 -3.19 -7.54 12.11
C THR A 127 -2.45 -8.44 13.11
N GLN A 128 -3.20 -9.10 13.98
CA GLN A 128 -2.68 -9.95 15.05
C GLN A 128 -1.81 -11.14 14.61
N ASN A 129 -2.05 -11.74 13.43
CA ASN A 129 -1.24 -12.88 12.96
C ASN A 129 0.02 -12.44 12.22
N ALA A 130 0.14 -11.15 11.93
CA ALA A 130 1.20 -10.64 11.09
C ALA A 130 2.54 -10.65 11.83
N LYS A 131 3.56 -11.14 11.12
CA LYS A 131 4.95 -11.06 11.54
C LYS A 131 5.74 -10.30 10.49
N VAL A 132 6.12 -9.09 10.83
CA VAL A 132 6.84 -8.18 9.93
C VAL A 132 8.28 -8.06 10.40
N THR A 133 9.20 -8.65 9.65
CA THR A 133 10.65 -8.46 9.83
C THR A 133 11.14 -7.60 8.69
N THR A 134 11.76 -6.46 8.99
CA THR A 134 12.08 -5.50 7.94
C THR A 134 13.21 -4.58 8.34
N GLU A 135 14.05 -4.23 7.37
CA GLU A 135 15.06 -3.21 7.57
C GLU A 135 14.43 -1.83 7.74
N ARG A 136 13.31 -1.57 7.05
CA ARG A 136 12.65 -0.26 7.07
C ARG A 136 11.19 -0.32 6.64
N ILE A 137 10.32 0.24 7.47
CA ILE A 137 8.95 0.63 7.14
C ILE A 137 8.86 2.15 7.09
N GLN A 138 8.30 2.72 6.03
CA GLN A 138 7.94 4.13 5.97
C GLN A 138 6.49 4.31 5.56
N THR A 139 5.73 5.08 6.34
CA THR A 139 4.39 5.55 5.97
C THR A 139 3.93 6.75 6.80
N LYS A 140 2.70 7.25 6.58
CA LYS A 140 2.09 8.31 7.39
C LYS A 140 1.46 7.75 8.67
N HIS A 141 0.61 6.74 8.52
CA HIS A 141 -0.11 6.10 9.62
C HIS A 141 0.19 4.60 9.69
N ILE A 142 0.57 4.13 10.88
CA ILE A 142 0.77 2.71 11.16
C ILE A 142 -0.14 2.31 12.30
N SER A 143 -0.89 1.23 12.13
CA SER A 143 -1.68 0.58 13.18
C SER A 143 -1.17 -0.85 13.36
N VAL A 144 -0.79 -1.20 14.58
CA VAL A 144 -0.09 -2.46 14.89
C VAL A 144 -0.88 -3.27 15.90
N ASN A 145 -1.37 -4.43 15.48
CA ASN A 145 -1.97 -5.47 16.32
C ASN A 145 -1.08 -6.72 16.39
N GLY A 146 -0.12 -6.88 15.48
CA GLY A 146 0.78 -8.03 15.39
C GLY A 146 2.21 -7.73 15.85
N HIS A 147 3.19 -8.43 15.29
CA HIS A 147 4.60 -8.28 15.63
C HIS A 147 5.39 -7.57 14.54
N ILE A 148 6.15 -6.54 14.91
CA ILE A 148 7.10 -5.85 14.05
C ILE A 148 8.49 -5.93 14.67
N ASP A 149 9.46 -6.36 13.89
CA ASP A 149 10.88 -6.31 14.22
C ASP A 149 11.61 -5.53 13.11
N GLY A 150 12.08 -4.32 13.42
CA GLY A 150 12.72 -3.46 12.42
C GLY A 150 12.72 -1.97 12.74
N ASN A 151 13.11 -1.19 11.74
CA ASN A 151 13.04 0.27 11.80
C ASN A 151 11.68 0.77 11.28
N VAL A 152 10.93 1.45 12.13
CA VAL A 152 9.57 1.93 11.83
C VAL A 152 9.57 3.45 11.75
N ILE A 153 9.16 4.00 10.60
CA ILE A 153 9.10 5.45 10.37
C ILE A 153 7.66 5.82 10.02
N ALA A 154 6.97 6.48 10.95
CA ALA A 154 5.62 7.01 10.75
C ALA A 154 5.65 8.54 10.77
N SER A 155 5.35 9.21 9.66
CA SER A 155 5.44 10.67 9.61
C SER A 155 4.32 11.38 10.38
N GLU A 156 3.21 10.69 10.68
CA GLU A 156 2.06 11.26 11.38
C GLU A 156 1.72 10.54 12.68
N LEU A 157 1.33 9.27 12.62
CA LEU A 157 0.85 8.51 13.78
C LEU A 157 1.31 7.05 13.73
N LEU A 158 1.84 6.58 14.85
CA LEU A 158 1.94 5.16 15.15
C LEU A 158 0.95 4.79 16.25
N GLU A 159 0.06 3.85 15.96
CA GLU A 159 -0.88 3.29 16.90
C GLU A 159 -0.50 1.83 17.18
N ILE A 160 -0.22 1.51 18.44
CA ILE A 160 0.04 0.16 18.91
C ILE A 160 -1.20 -0.28 19.71
N ASN A 161 -1.90 -1.29 19.20
CA ASN A 161 -3.07 -1.86 19.85
C ASN A 161 -2.67 -2.88 20.94
N LYS A 162 -3.65 -3.43 21.65
CA LYS A 162 -3.45 -4.33 22.81
C LYS A 162 -2.48 -5.49 22.55
N ASP A 163 -2.54 -6.09 21.37
CA ASP A 163 -1.70 -7.25 21.00
C ASP A 163 -0.47 -6.84 20.17
N GLY A 164 -0.32 -5.55 19.87
CA GLY A 164 0.75 -5.01 19.06
C GLY A 164 2.09 -5.04 19.77
N GLN A 165 3.11 -5.55 19.09
CA GLN A 165 4.48 -5.58 19.57
C GLN A 165 5.40 -4.95 18.54
N VAL A 166 6.11 -3.89 18.91
CA VAL A 166 7.09 -3.23 18.04
C VAL A 166 8.46 -3.31 18.68
N LYS A 167 9.40 -3.94 17.98
CA LYS A 167 10.80 -4.05 18.37
C LYS A 167 11.69 -3.33 17.37
N GLY A 168 12.65 -2.54 17.87
CA GLY A 168 13.64 -1.85 17.06
C GLY A 168 13.57 -0.33 17.17
N THR A 169 14.04 0.37 16.14
CA THR A 169 14.10 1.83 16.14
C THR A 169 12.81 2.40 15.58
N MET A 170 12.26 3.41 16.23
CA MET A 170 10.98 3.99 15.87
C MET A 170 11.10 5.49 15.72
N LYS A 171 10.76 6.03 14.55
CA LYS A 171 10.74 7.46 14.28
C LYS A 171 9.31 7.91 13.98
N VAL A 172 8.68 8.59 14.93
CA VAL A 172 7.26 8.93 14.84
C VAL A 172 6.97 10.35 15.32
N LYS A 173 5.98 11.02 14.73
CA LYS A 173 5.54 12.35 15.20
C LYS A 173 4.55 12.25 16.37
N LYS A 174 3.56 11.37 16.24
CA LYS A 174 2.60 11.04 17.31
C LYS A 174 2.61 9.54 17.53
N ILE A 175 2.47 9.14 18.79
CA ILE A 175 2.29 7.74 19.16
C ILE A 175 1.03 7.60 20.01
N LYS A 176 0.28 6.52 19.78
CA LYS A 176 -0.81 6.06 20.62
C LYS A 176 -0.54 4.60 20.96
N VAL A 177 -0.57 4.26 22.25
CA VAL A 177 -0.36 2.88 22.71
C VAL A 177 -1.56 2.51 23.56
N SER A 178 -2.21 1.38 23.22
CA SER A 178 -3.30 0.80 24.00
C SER A 178 -2.74 -0.07 25.12
N GLU A 179 -3.52 -0.29 26.17
CA GLU A 179 -3.16 -1.20 27.26
C GLU A 179 -2.83 -2.60 26.71
N GLY A 180 -1.65 -3.13 27.07
CA GLY A 180 -1.11 -4.40 26.55
C GLY A 180 -0.13 -4.25 25.38
N GLY A 181 -0.14 -3.13 24.67
CA GLY A 181 0.79 -2.86 23.58
C GLY A 181 2.24 -2.82 24.07
N LEU A 182 3.11 -3.59 23.42
CA LEU A 182 4.52 -3.72 23.79
C LEU A 182 5.40 -2.95 22.81
N MET A 183 6.30 -2.14 23.35
CA MET A 183 7.27 -1.40 22.56
C MET A 183 8.66 -1.59 23.17
N LEU A 184 9.60 -2.10 22.39
CA LEU A 184 10.97 -2.38 22.85
C LEU A 184 11.99 -1.84 21.85
N GLY A 185 12.67 -0.76 22.23
CA GLY A 185 13.77 -0.21 21.44
C GLY A 185 13.88 1.30 21.58
N THR A 186 14.46 1.94 20.57
CA THR A 186 14.80 3.36 20.61
C THR A 186 13.77 4.18 19.87
N MET A 187 13.15 5.15 20.53
CA MET A 187 12.27 6.12 19.89
C MET A 187 13.00 7.42 19.57
N LEU A 188 12.77 7.95 18.37
CA LEU A 188 13.21 9.26 17.92
C LEU A 188 11.99 10.08 17.51
N THR A 189 11.63 11.06 18.32
CA THR A 189 10.55 12.01 18.00
C THR A 189 11.17 13.29 17.44
N TYR A 190 10.57 13.84 16.38
CA TYR A 190 10.87 15.20 15.95
C TYR A 190 9.66 16.07 16.30
N GLU A 191 9.88 17.09 17.13
CA GLU A 191 8.89 18.13 17.31
C GLU A 191 8.91 19.04 16.08
N THR A 192 7.73 19.35 15.55
CA THR A 192 7.60 20.47 14.62
C THR A 192 7.69 21.74 15.46
N SER A 193 8.91 22.21 15.72
CA SER A 193 9.14 23.59 16.13
C SER A 193 9.32 24.43 14.88
N ASP A 194 8.21 24.92 14.29
CA ASP A 194 8.23 26.06 13.39
C ASP A 194 7.32 27.16 13.95
N SER A 195 8.00 28.07 14.64
CA SER A 195 7.76 29.51 14.76
C SER A 195 6.32 30.07 14.75
N ILE A 196 6.01 30.59 15.93
CA ILE A 196 5.06 31.66 16.23
C ILE A 196 5.21 32.83 15.22
N LYS A 197 4.06 33.21 14.64
CA LYS A 197 3.59 34.50 14.05
C LYS A 197 4.60 35.54 13.55
N PRO A 198 4.31 36.20 12.40
CA PRO A 198 5.11 37.32 11.90
C PRO A 198 5.14 38.47 12.90
N GLU A 199 6.34 38.90 13.26
CA GLU A 199 6.61 40.11 14.03
C GLU A 199 5.98 41.32 13.33
N ASN A 200 4.90 41.83 13.91
CA ASN A 200 4.40 43.17 13.63
C ASN A 200 5.45 44.18 14.11
N LYS A 201 5.95 45.01 13.20
CA LYS A 201 6.71 46.22 13.51
C LYS A 201 5.91 47.08 14.49
N ILE A 202 6.35 47.15 15.74
CA ILE A 202 6.04 48.26 16.65
C ILE A 202 7.35 49.05 16.81
N GLN A 203 7.53 50.06 15.95
CA GLN A 203 8.41 51.18 16.27
C GLN A 203 7.52 52.27 16.87
N ASN A 204 7.63 52.48 18.19
CA ASN A 204 7.25 53.73 18.86
C ASN A 204 8.35 53.98 19.91
N LYS A 205 9.18 55.02 19.66
CA LYS A 205 9.34 56.26 20.47
C LYS A 205 9.97 56.02 21.85
N GLU A 206 11.02 56.74 22.23
CA GLU A 206 11.01 58.09 22.86
C GLU A 206 12.45 58.68 22.75
N GLU A 207 12.69 59.94 22.33
CA GLU A 207 12.83 61.16 23.17
C GLU A 207 13.47 60.87 24.56
N VAL A 208 14.58 61.49 25.01
CA VAL A 208 14.66 62.87 25.54
C VAL A 208 16.14 63.29 25.79
N ASP A 209 16.44 64.54 25.44
CA ASP A 209 17.42 65.56 25.92
C ASP A 209 18.72 65.28 26.74
N LYS A 210 19.73 66.08 26.32
CA LYS A 210 20.72 66.90 27.08
C LYS A 210 21.87 66.27 27.85
N LYS A 211 23.09 66.59 27.39
CA LYS A 211 23.94 67.62 28.04
C LYS A 211 24.95 68.22 27.07
#